data_AF-A0A4P6F3U5-F1
#
_entry.id   AF-A0A4P6F3U5-F1
#
_cell.length_a   1.000
_cell.length_b   1.000
_cell.length_c   1.000
_cell.angle_alpha   90.00
_cell.angle_beta   90.00
_cell.angle_gamma   90.00
#
_symmetry.space_group_name_H-M   'P 1'
#
loop_
_entity.id
_entity.type
_entity.pdbx_description
1 polymer ?
#
loop_
_entity_poly.entity_id
_entity_poly.type
_entity_poly.pdbx_seq_one_letter_code
_entity_poly.pdbx_strand_id
1 'polypeptide(L)'
;MKNVVIAVILWLFFAAIFFFILYGVIMWAMNDSKLAQDVRQIRLILEKRAELDGIDVITDELSDRPYEVLACPECGYGCSVDDIYCSSCKTKLQNEPQL
;
A
#
# COMPACT_ATOMS: atom_id res chain seq x y z
N MET A 1 -1.96 56.37 -11.00
CA MET A 1 -0.98 55.37 -11.46
C MET A 1 -0.10 54.80 -10.34
N LYS A 2 0.50 55.62 -9.46
CA LYS A 2 1.33 55.14 -8.31
C LYS A 2 0.64 54.09 -7.41
N ASN A 3 -0.63 54.30 -7.06
CA ASN A 3 -1.37 53.36 -6.20
C ASN A 3 -1.60 51.99 -6.86
N VAL A 4 -1.78 51.97 -8.18
CA VAL A 4 -1.95 50.73 -8.96
C VAL A 4 -0.62 49.96 -9.00
N VAL A 5 0.50 50.66 -9.20
CA VAL A 5 1.83 50.04 -9.19
C VAL A 5 2.13 49.43 -7.82
N ILE A 6 1.82 50.13 -6.72
CA ILE A 6 1.98 49.62 -5.35
C ILE A 6 1.12 48.38 -5.12
N ALA A 7 -0.14 48.37 -5.59
CA ALA A 7 -1.02 47.22 -5.48
C ALA A 7 -0.48 45.98 -6.23
N VAL A 8 0.08 46.17 -7.42
CA VAL A 8 0.69 45.09 -8.21
C VAL A 8 1.93 44.52 -7.53
N ILE A 9 2.78 45.38 -6.95
CA ILE A 9 3.99 44.95 -6.23
C ILE A 9 3.62 44.14 -4.98
N LEU A 10 2.63 44.60 -4.20
CA LEU A 10 2.14 43.87 -3.03
C LEU A 10 1.55 42.52 -3.42
N TRP A 11 0.77 42.47 -4.50
CA TRP A 11 0.19 41.22 -4.99
C TRP A 11 1.27 40.20 -5.40
N LEU A 12 2.31 40.64 -6.12
CA LEU A 12 3.43 39.78 -6.49
C LEU A 12 4.19 39.25 -5.27
N PHE A 13 4.38 40.08 -4.25
CA PHE A 13 5.06 39.68 -3.02
C PHE A 13 4.28 38.58 -2.28
N PHE A 14 2.98 38.78 -2.09
CA PHE A 14 2.12 37.76 -1.48
C PHE A 14 2.05 36.48 -2.31
N ALA A 15 1.97 36.59 -3.63
CA ALA A 15 1.99 35.43 -4.52
C ALA A 15 3.30 34.65 -4.39
N ALA A 16 4.45 35.34 -4.41
CA ALA A 16 5.76 34.73 -4.26
C ALA A 16 5.91 34.00 -2.92
N ILE A 17 5.46 34.61 -1.81
CA ILE A 17 5.46 33.97 -0.49
C ILE A 17 4.59 32.72 -0.49
N PHE A 18 3.37 32.81 -1.04
CA PHE A 18 2.46 31.66 -1.11
C PHE A 18 3.07 30.49 -1.87
N PHE A 19 3.67 30.75 -3.03
CA PHE A 19 4.40 29.72 -3.79
C PHE A 19 5.60 29.17 -3.03
N PHE A 20 6.35 30.02 -2.31
CA PHE A 20 7.48 29.57 -1.50
C PHE A 20 7.05 28.66 -0.36
N ILE A 21 5.94 28.97 0.31
CA ILE A 21 5.37 28.12 1.37
C ILE A 21 4.90 26.79 0.78
N LEU A 22 4.15 26.80 -0.33
CA LEU A 22 3.73 25.56 -1.00
C LEU A 22 4.93 24.72 -1.43
N TYR A 23 5.94 25.34 -2.05
CA TYR A 23 7.19 24.67 -2.42
C TYR A 23 7.91 24.09 -1.21
N GLY A 24 7.99 24.84 -0.12
CA GLY A 24 8.55 24.38 1.14
C GLY A 24 7.81 23.18 1.72
N VAL A 25 6.47 23.17 1.69
CA VAL A 25 5.65 22.04 2.14
C VAL A 25 5.85 20.82 1.23
N ILE A 26 5.88 20.99 -0.09
CA ILE A 26 6.15 19.90 -1.04
C ILE A 26 7.54 19.33 -0.81
N MET A 27 8.57 20.19 -0.68
CA MET A 27 9.94 19.78 -0.40
C MET A 27 10.06 19.07 0.96
N TRP A 28 9.37 19.56 1.98
CA TRP A 28 9.31 18.95 3.30
C TRP A 28 8.64 17.57 3.25
N ALA A 29 7.49 17.44 2.58
CA ALA A 29 6.79 16.17 2.40
C ALA A 29 7.61 15.14 1.59
N MET A 30 8.31 15.58 0.55
CA MET A 30 9.20 14.71 -0.23
C MET A 30 10.41 14.24 0.60
N ASN A 31 10.96 15.10 1.46
CA ASN A 31 12.12 14.78 2.28
C ASN A 31 11.78 13.84 3.46
N ASP A 32 10.51 13.82 3.91
CA ASP A 32 9.98 12.82 4.85
C ASP A 32 9.75 11.46 4.17
N SER A 33 9.48 11.47 2.86
CA SER A 33 9.27 10.25 2.11
C SER A 33 10.60 9.52 1.87
N LYS A 34 10.79 8.41 2.60
CA LYS A 34 11.64 7.27 2.24
C LYS A 34 11.25 6.62 0.90
N LEU A 35 10.69 7.37 -0.05
CA LEU A 35 10.10 6.92 -1.31
C LEU A 35 11.13 6.33 -2.27
N ALA A 36 12.39 6.78 -2.20
CA ALA A 36 13.48 6.18 -2.97
C ALA A 36 13.99 4.85 -2.37
N GLN A 37 13.68 4.57 -1.10
CA GLN A 37 14.09 3.34 -0.43
C GLN A 37 13.06 2.21 -0.66
N ASP A 38 11.76 2.53 -0.72
CA ASP A 38 10.70 1.55 -0.96
C ASP A 38 10.76 0.92 -2.37
N VAL A 39 11.06 1.70 -3.41
CA VAL A 39 11.18 1.15 -4.78
C VAL A 39 12.35 0.15 -4.90
N ARG A 40 13.41 0.33 -4.11
CA ARG A 40 14.55 -0.60 -4.10
C ARG A 40 14.24 -1.90 -3.36
N GLN A 41 13.45 -1.86 -2.28
CA GLN A 41 13.11 -3.06 -1.52
C GLN A 41 12.14 -3.99 -2.27
N ILE A 42 11.21 -3.44 -3.06
CA ILE A 42 10.29 -4.25 -3.88
C ILE A 42 11.05 -5.06 -4.94
N ARG A 43 12.07 -4.47 -5.58
CA ARG A 43 12.91 -5.17 -6.57
C ARG A 43 13.64 -6.37 -5.97
N LEU A 44 14.16 -6.23 -4.75
CA LEU A 44 14.91 -7.29 -4.06
C LEU A 44 14.02 -8.49 -3.70
N ILE A 45 12.75 -8.25 -3.32
CA ILE A 45 11.80 -9.33 -2.99
C ILE A 45 11.37 -10.09 -4.26
N LEU A 46 11.23 -9.40 -5.38
CA LEU A 46 10.86 -10.01 -6.67
C LEU A 46 12.03 -10.80 -7.27
N GLU A 47 13.26 -10.28 -7.21
CA GLU A 47 14.45 -10.98 -7.70
C GLU A 47 14.72 -12.27 -6.91
N LYS A 48 14.54 -12.24 -5.59
CA LYS A 48 14.65 -13.44 -4.75
C LYS A 48 13.57 -14.49 -5.03
N ARG A 49 12.35 -14.07 -5.46
CA ARG A 49 11.30 -15.00 -5.90
C ARG A 49 11.57 -15.54 -7.29
N ALA A 50 12.13 -14.75 -8.21
CA ALA A 50 12.50 -15.20 -9.55
C ALA A 50 13.62 -16.26 -9.53
N GLU A 51 14.54 -16.20 -8.56
CA GLU A 51 15.55 -17.24 -8.36
C GLU A 51 14.97 -18.52 -7.71
N LEU A 52 13.87 -18.42 -6.96
CA LEU A 52 13.14 -19.58 -6.43
C LEU A 52 12.14 -20.20 -7.44
N ASP A 53 11.53 -19.40 -8.33
CA ASP A 53 10.61 -19.85 -9.39
C ASP A 53 11.34 -20.51 -10.58
N GLY A 54 12.67 -20.66 -10.50
CA GLY A 54 13.44 -21.56 -11.35
C GLY A 54 13.16 -23.05 -11.09
N ILE A 55 12.23 -23.39 -10.20
CA ILE A 55 11.74 -24.75 -9.97
C ILE A 55 10.23 -24.80 -10.29
N ASP A 56 9.97 -25.23 -11.52
CA ASP A 56 8.75 -25.86 -12.06
C ASP A 56 7.44 -25.06 -12.14
N VAL A 57 7.36 -24.19 -13.17
CA VAL A 57 6.09 -23.91 -13.86
C VAL A 57 5.88 -24.93 -14.98
N ILE A 58 5.50 -26.17 -14.64
CA ILE A 58 4.66 -27.04 -15.50
C ILE A 58 3.92 -28.04 -14.61
N THR A 59 2.65 -27.80 -14.28
CA THR A 59 1.55 -28.73 -14.60
C THR A 59 0.20 -28.05 -14.39
N ASP A 60 -0.46 -27.81 -15.50
CA ASP A 60 -1.91 -27.84 -15.62
C ASP A 60 -2.43 -29.22 -15.14
N GLU A 61 -3.68 -29.26 -14.68
CA GLU A 61 -4.49 -30.43 -14.25
C GLU A 61 -4.52 -30.84 -12.75
N LEU A 62 -5.78 -30.90 -12.25
CA LEU A 62 -6.31 -31.49 -10.99
C LEU A 62 -6.34 -30.65 -9.70
N SER A 63 -7.45 -29.94 -9.49
CA SER A 63 -8.17 -29.94 -8.19
C SER A 63 -9.54 -29.23 -8.33
N ASP A 64 -10.49 -29.93 -8.93
CA ASP A 64 -11.93 -29.76 -8.70
C ASP A 64 -12.26 -30.09 -7.22
N ARG A 65 -12.06 -29.11 -6.33
CA ARG A 65 -12.55 -29.10 -4.95
C ARG A 65 -13.02 -27.68 -4.65
N PRO A 66 -14.30 -27.42 -4.37
CA PRO A 66 -14.70 -26.16 -3.78
C PRO A 66 -14.22 -26.19 -2.33
N TYR A 67 -12.96 -25.81 -2.09
CA TYR A 67 -12.53 -25.48 -0.75
C TYR A 67 -13.30 -24.21 -0.38
N GLU A 68 -14.32 -24.34 0.46
CA GLU A 68 -15.11 -23.21 0.95
C GLU A 68 -14.18 -22.31 1.76
N VAL A 69 -13.60 -21.31 1.10
CA VAL A 69 -12.80 -20.30 1.79
C VAL A 69 -13.75 -19.43 2.59
N LEU A 70 -13.71 -19.54 3.92
CA LEU A 70 -14.43 -18.62 4.78
C LEU A 70 -13.59 -17.35 4.97
N ALA A 71 -14.18 -16.19 4.75
CA ALA A 71 -13.55 -14.93 5.11
C ALA A 71 -13.58 -14.75 6.63
N CYS A 72 -12.44 -14.41 7.22
CA CYS A 72 -12.36 -14.10 8.63
C CYS A 72 -13.27 -12.91 8.97
N PRO A 73 -14.18 -13.02 9.96
CA PRO A 73 -15.13 -11.96 10.27
C PRO A 73 -14.47 -10.68 10.80
N GLU A 74 -13.24 -10.78 11.32
CA GLU A 74 -12.55 -9.65 11.94
C GLU A 74 -11.63 -8.88 10.97
N CYS A 75 -11.02 -9.58 10.00
CA CYS A 75 -10.03 -8.98 9.10
C CYS A 75 -10.30 -9.22 7.61
N GLY A 76 -11.30 -10.02 7.26
CA GLY A 76 -11.62 -10.36 5.87
C GLY A 76 -10.61 -11.29 5.18
N TYR A 77 -9.60 -11.79 5.90
CA TYR A 77 -8.61 -12.71 5.35
C TYR A 77 -9.24 -14.06 5.03
N GLY A 78 -8.93 -14.64 3.86
CA GLY A 78 -9.43 -15.96 3.48
C GLY A 78 -8.80 -17.05 4.35
N CYS A 79 -9.62 -17.70 5.17
CA CYS A 79 -9.22 -18.79 6.04
C CYS A 79 -9.82 -20.11 5.55
N SER A 80 -9.14 -21.23 5.83
CA SER A 80 -9.70 -22.55 5.60
C SER A 80 -10.76 -22.86 6.66
N VAL A 81 -11.72 -23.73 6.31
CA VAL A 81 -12.75 -24.19 7.26
C VAL A 81 -12.13 -24.93 8.44
N ASP A 82 -10.99 -25.59 8.23
CA ASP A 82 -10.25 -26.34 9.26
C ASP A 82 -9.40 -25.44 10.18
N ASP A 83 -9.25 -24.15 9.86
CA ASP A 83 -8.42 -23.25 10.65
C ASP A 83 -9.15 -22.81 11.93
N ILE A 84 -8.56 -23.13 13.09
CA ILE A 84 -9.08 -22.72 14.41
C ILE A 84 -8.74 -21.24 14.71
N TYR A 85 -7.68 -20.71 14.09
CA TYR A 85 -7.22 -19.34 14.28
C TYR A 85 -6.85 -18.71 12.95
N CYS A 86 -7.25 -17.46 12.76
CA CYS A 86 -6.88 -16.71 11.57
C CYS A 86 -5.36 -16.46 11.55
N SER A 87 -4.68 -16.87 10.49
CA SER A 87 -3.23 -16.67 10.35
C SER A 87 -2.83 -15.18 10.25
N SER A 88 -3.78 -14.31 9.90
CA SER A 88 -3.53 -12.87 9.74
C SER A 88 -3.73 -12.10 11.05
N CYS A 89 -4.92 -12.19 11.66
CA CYS A 89 -5.25 -11.42 12.86
C CYS A 89 -5.18 -12.21 14.17
N LYS A 90 -4.90 -13.52 14.10
CA LYS A 90 -4.86 -14.47 15.24
C LYS A 90 -6.17 -14.58 16.01
N THR A 91 -7.26 -14.02 15.49
CA THR A 91 -8.60 -14.19 16.04
C THR A 91 -9.00 -15.66 15.92
N LYS A 92 -9.64 -16.18 16.98
CA LYS A 92 -10.18 -17.54 16.98
C LYS A 92 -11.36 -17.63 16.01
N LEU A 93 -11.21 -18.43 14.97
CA LEU A 93 -12.26 -18.75 14.02
C LEU A 93 -13.13 -19.82 14.70
N GLN A 94 -14.33 -19.44 15.14
CA GLN A 94 -15.28 -20.37 15.74
C GLN A 94 -15.98 -21.16 14.62
N ASN A 95 -15.21 -22.03 13.96
CA ASN A 95 -15.75 -22.95 12.97
C ASN A 95 -16.22 -24.20 13.72
N GLU A 96 -17.30 -24.06 14.50
CA GLU A 96 -18.05 -25.23 14.96
C GLU A 96 -18.98 -25.62 13.81
N PRO A 97 -18.78 -26.77 13.14
CA PRO A 97 -19.82 -27.30 12.27
C PRO A 97 -21.03 -27.61 13.15
N GLN A 98 -22.10 -26.82 13.00
CA GLN A 98 -23.41 -27.14 13.55
C GLN A 98 -23.91 -28.42 12.87
N LEU A 99 -23.65 -29.58 13.49
CA LEU A 99 -24.34 -30.84 13.19
C LEU A 99 -24.73 -31.56 14.48
#